data_AF-A0A7W0WM10-F1
#
_entry.id   AF-A0A7W0WM10-F1
#
_cell.length_a   1.000
_cell.length_b   1.000
_cell.length_c   1.000
_cell.angle_alpha   90.00
_cell.angle_beta   90.00
_cell.angle_gamma   90.00
#
_symmetry.space_group_name_H-M   'P 1'
#
loop_
_entity.id
_entity.type
_entity.pdbx_description
1 polymer ?
#
loop_
_entity_poly.entity_id
_entity_poly.type
_entity_poly.pdbx_seq_one_letter_code
_entity_poly.pdbx_strand_id
1 'polypeptide(L)'
;MPYLLLAKELRLVHLVPSDGDQKAGEWLFVSKDKDGFDTEPVYLGKVFTDAVNKLDIGSAETLKGYVQRVLNGQEYKSEDKRASLQKAVVAAVEDIKAERGGNLQDETYRLFLDGGKRAVKLLKRET
;
A
#
# COMPACT_ATOMS: atom_id res chain seq x y z
N MET A 1 -7.75 -2.12 2.64
CA MET A 1 -6.95 -1.04 3.26
C MET A 1 -5.62 -1.46 3.87
N PRO A 2 -5.51 -2.40 4.83
CA PRO A 2 -4.20 -2.74 5.42
C PRO A 2 -3.18 -3.19 4.38
N TYR A 3 -3.61 -4.01 3.42
CA TYR A 3 -2.76 -4.51 2.34
C TYR A 3 -2.30 -3.42 1.36
N LEU A 4 -3.06 -2.32 1.21
CA LEU A 4 -2.66 -1.21 0.33
C LEU A 4 -1.49 -0.41 0.92
N LEU A 5 -1.56 -0.11 2.22
CA LEU A 5 -0.44 0.52 2.94
C LEU A 5 0.80 -0.38 2.95
N LEU A 6 0.62 -1.68 3.22
CA LEU A 6 1.71 -2.64 3.17
C LEU A 6 2.30 -2.74 1.75
N ALA A 7 1.47 -2.76 0.71
CA ALA A 7 1.92 -2.80 -0.67
C ALA A 7 2.76 -1.59 -1.06
N LYS A 8 2.40 -0.38 -0.59
CA LYS A 8 3.21 0.82 -0.80
C LYS A 8 4.61 0.66 -0.22
N GLU A 9 4.69 0.27 1.05
CA GLU A 9 5.97 0.15 1.74
C GLU A 9 6.80 -1.06 1.26
N LEU A 10 6.14 -2.10 0.74
CA LEU A 10 6.78 -3.24 0.08
C LEU A 10 7.17 -2.96 -1.38
N ARG A 11 6.90 -1.76 -1.90
CA ARG A 11 7.14 -1.39 -3.31
C ARG A 11 6.47 -2.38 -4.27
N LEU A 12 5.21 -2.72 -3.98
CA LEU A 12 4.32 -3.43 -4.90
C LEU A 12 3.44 -2.44 -5.68
N VAL A 13 3.31 -1.22 -5.16
CA VAL A 13 2.70 -0.09 -5.87
C VAL A 13 3.72 1.02 -6.03
N HIS A 14 3.69 1.69 -7.17
CA HIS A 14 4.72 2.63 -7.57
C HIS A 14 4.09 3.88 -8.17
N LEU A 15 4.65 5.04 -7.85
CA LEU A 15 4.38 6.26 -8.59
C LEU A 15 5.22 6.24 -9.86
N VAL A 16 4.57 6.17 -11.02
CA VAL A 16 5.22 6.23 -12.32
C VAL A 16 5.00 7.61 -12.93
N PRO A 17 6.06 8.31 -13.38
CA PRO A 17 5.91 9.59 -14.07
C PRO A 17 5.03 9.45 -15.31
N SER A 18 4.21 10.47 -15.57
CA SER A 18 3.51 10.59 -16.84
C SER A 18 4.54 10.92 -17.92
N ASP A 19 4.34 10.38 -19.13
CA ASP A 19 5.22 10.67 -20.26
C ASP A 19 5.35 12.20 -20.47
N GLY A 20 6.57 12.71 -20.30
CA GLY A 20 6.92 14.11 -20.53
C GLY A 20 6.82 15.05 -19.32
N ASP A 21 6.29 14.62 -18.17
CA ASP A 21 6.22 15.46 -16.96
C ASP A 21 6.68 14.70 -15.70
N GLN A 22 7.92 14.96 -15.28
CA GLN A 22 8.50 14.36 -14.06
C GLN A 22 7.77 14.79 -12.77
N LYS A 23 6.92 15.83 -12.81
CA LYS A 23 6.15 16.32 -11.66
C LYS A 23 4.74 15.74 -11.60
N ALA A 24 4.24 15.17 -12.69
CA ALA A 24 2.93 14.52 -12.73
C ALA A 24 3.12 13.00 -12.79
N GLY A 25 2.85 12.29 -11.70
CA GLY A 25 2.91 10.83 -11.65
C GLY A 25 1.54 10.20 -11.41
N GLU A 26 1.42 8.93 -11.75
CA GLU A 26 0.27 8.10 -11.44
C GLU A 26 0.70 6.87 -10.63
N TRP A 27 -0.06 6.57 -9.58
CA TRP A 27 0.15 5.37 -8.79
C TRP A 27 -0.37 4.16 -9.55
N LEU A 28 0.45 3.12 -9.65
CA LEU A 28 0.12 1.88 -10.32
C LEU A 28 0.30 0.71 -9.37
N PHE A 29 -0.54 -0.31 -9.52
CA PHE A 29 -0.26 -1.67 -9.07
C PHE A 29 -0.04 -2.56 -10.30
N VAL A 30 1.10 -3.23 -10.35
CA VAL A 30 1.38 -4.24 -11.38
C VAL A 30 1.59 -5.56 -10.67
N SER A 31 0.82 -6.57 -11.07
CA SER A 31 0.96 -7.93 -10.56
C SER A 31 1.72 -8.79 -11.57
N LYS A 32 2.14 -9.98 -11.16
CA LYS A 32 2.69 -10.98 -12.08
C LYS A 32 1.69 -12.11 -12.32
N ASP A 33 1.65 -12.61 -13.53
CA ASP A 33 0.88 -13.82 -13.86
C ASP A 33 1.62 -15.09 -13.37
N LYS A 34 1.02 -16.25 -13.67
CA LYS A 34 1.57 -17.57 -13.28
C LYS A 34 2.93 -17.88 -13.91
N ASP A 35 3.26 -17.23 -15.01
CA ASP A 35 4.49 -17.44 -15.78
C ASP A 35 5.54 -16.36 -15.44
N GLY A 36 5.19 -15.40 -14.56
CA GLY A 36 6.07 -14.36 -14.04
C GLY A 36 6.08 -13.06 -14.84
N PHE A 37 5.22 -12.94 -15.85
CA PHE A 37 5.09 -11.73 -16.66
C PHE A 37 4.20 -10.71 -15.98
N ASP A 38 4.47 -9.44 -16.24
CA ASP A 38 3.67 -8.34 -15.71
C ASP A 38 2.26 -8.39 -16.32
N THR A 39 1.26 -8.25 -15.48
CA THR A 39 -0.14 -8.11 -15.90
C THR A 39 -0.43 -6.67 -16.29
N GLU A 40 -1.61 -6.44 -16.89
CA GLU A 40 -2.10 -5.09 -17.12
C GLU A 40 -2.08 -4.27 -15.81
N PRO A 41 -1.54 -3.04 -15.83
CA PRO A 41 -1.47 -2.20 -14.65
C PRO A 41 -2.85 -1.79 -14.15
N VAL A 42 -3.02 -1.79 -12.84
CA VAL A 42 -4.18 -1.19 -12.17
C VAL A 42 -3.80 0.23 -11.77
N TYR A 43 -4.48 1.21 -12.35
CA TYR A 43 -4.27 2.62 -12.08
C TYR A 43 -4.98 3.03 -10.78
N LEU A 44 -4.20 3.53 -9.83
CA LEU A 44 -4.62 3.89 -8.48
C LEU A 44 -4.86 5.40 -8.32
N GLY A 45 -4.65 6.18 -9.39
CA GLY A 45 -4.84 7.62 -9.41
C GLY A 45 -3.56 8.42 -9.14
N LYS A 46 -3.67 9.74 -9.21
CA LYS A 46 -2.52 10.67 -9.10
C LYS A 46 -2.05 10.83 -7.66
N VAL A 47 -2.97 10.70 -6.70
CA VAL A 47 -2.67 10.72 -5.28
C VAL A 47 -2.87 9.31 -4.73
N PHE A 48 -1.97 8.85 -3.87
CA PHE A 48 -2.03 7.50 -3.31
C PHE A 48 -3.36 7.20 -2.61
N THR A 49 -3.97 8.21 -2.01
CA THR A 49 -5.25 8.07 -1.31
C THR A 49 -6.44 7.84 -2.24
N ASP A 50 -6.32 8.16 -3.54
CA ASP A 50 -7.35 7.86 -4.54
C ASP A 50 -7.51 6.36 -4.79
N ALA A 51 -6.47 5.58 -4.50
CA ALA A 51 -6.40 4.13 -4.68
C ALA A 51 -7.58 3.40 -4.02
N VAL A 52 -8.10 3.95 -2.92
CA VAL A 52 -9.26 3.42 -2.20
C VAL A 52 -10.48 3.27 -3.09
N ASN A 53 -10.68 4.22 -4.00
CA ASN A 53 -11.86 4.29 -4.86
C ASN A 53 -11.60 3.67 -6.25
N LYS A 54 -10.35 3.34 -6.56
CA LYS A 54 -9.91 2.82 -7.86
C LYS A 54 -9.62 1.33 -7.85
N LEU A 55 -9.28 0.79 -6.69
CA LEU A 55 -8.97 -0.62 -6.53
C LEU A 55 -10.27 -1.44 -6.48
N ASP A 56 -10.54 -2.21 -7.54
CA ASP A 56 -11.63 -3.17 -7.56
C ASP A 56 -11.37 -4.38 -6.64
N ILE A 57 -12.40 -5.20 -6.42
CA ILE A 57 -12.34 -6.36 -5.51
C ILE A 57 -11.31 -7.41 -5.97
N GLY A 58 -11.21 -7.69 -7.27
CA GLY A 58 -10.28 -8.68 -7.81
C GLY A 58 -8.83 -8.23 -7.68
N SER A 59 -8.57 -6.95 -8.00
CA SER A 59 -7.27 -6.30 -7.80
C SER A 59 -6.90 -6.24 -6.33
N ALA A 60 -7.85 -5.98 -5.43
CA ALA A 60 -7.63 -5.96 -3.98
C ALA A 60 -7.27 -7.34 -3.41
N GLU A 61 -7.94 -8.41 -3.83
CA GLU A 61 -7.60 -9.77 -3.40
C GLU A 61 -6.24 -10.20 -3.97
N THR A 62 -5.92 -9.82 -5.21
CA THR A 62 -4.60 -10.07 -5.81
C THR A 62 -3.51 -9.38 -5.00
N LEU A 63 -3.66 -8.08 -4.72
CA LEU A 63 -2.73 -7.30 -3.90
C LEU A 63 -2.51 -7.93 -2.52
N LYS A 64 -3.59 -8.35 -1.87
CA LYS A 64 -3.55 -9.05 -0.58
C LYS A 64 -2.75 -10.35 -0.67
N GLY A 65 -2.99 -11.17 -1.67
CA GLY A 65 -2.25 -12.42 -1.89
C GLY A 65 -0.75 -12.17 -2.06
N TYR A 66 -0.38 -11.15 -2.84
CA TYR A 66 1.02 -10.74 -3.03
C TYR A 66 1.68 -10.28 -1.72
N VAL A 67 1.03 -9.37 -1.00
CA VAL A 67 1.53 -8.88 0.29
C VAL A 67 1.71 -10.05 1.27
N GLN A 68 0.74 -10.96 1.37
CA GLN A 68 0.84 -12.13 2.25
C GLN A 68 2.00 -13.04 1.85
N ARG A 69 2.20 -13.29 0.55
CA ARG A 69 3.33 -14.07 0.04
C ARG A 69 4.67 -13.45 0.42
N VAL A 70 4.81 -12.13 0.26
CA VAL A 70 6.03 -11.39 0.64
C VAL A 70 6.27 -11.45 2.15
N LEU A 71 5.24 -11.18 2.96
CA LEU A 71 5.34 -11.21 4.43
C LEU A 71 5.63 -12.60 5.01
N ASN A 72 5.28 -13.65 4.28
CA ASN A 72 5.60 -15.04 4.62
C ASN A 72 6.96 -15.50 4.04
N GLY A 73 7.60 -14.66 3.22
CA GLY A 73 8.94 -14.90 2.68
C GLY A 73 10.02 -14.83 3.76
N GLN A 74 11.22 -15.32 3.41
CA GLN A 74 12.33 -15.46 4.34
C GLN A 74 12.76 -14.13 4.98
N GLU A 75 12.74 -13.03 4.22
CA GLU A 75 13.13 -11.70 4.70
C GLU A 75 12.26 -11.24 5.88
N TYR A 76 10.95 -11.43 5.79
CA TYR A 76 9.98 -10.99 6.81
C TYR A 76 9.75 -12.04 7.90
N LYS A 77 10.62 -13.05 8.02
CA LYS A 77 10.67 -13.88 9.24
C LYS A 77 11.38 -13.16 10.39
N SER A 78 12.29 -12.22 10.08
CA SER A 78 12.98 -11.38 11.06
C SER A 78 12.01 -10.36 11.69
N GLU A 79 12.05 -10.27 13.01
CA GLU A 79 11.28 -9.25 13.76
C GLU A 79 11.75 -7.83 13.42
N ASP A 80 13.05 -7.62 13.21
CA ASP A 80 13.60 -6.30 12.85
C ASP A 80 13.06 -5.81 11.51
N LYS A 81 12.94 -6.71 10.53
CA LYS A 81 12.34 -6.39 9.22
C LYS A 81 10.87 -6.03 9.35
N ARG A 82 10.12 -6.76 10.18
CA ARG A 82 8.71 -6.46 10.48
C ARG A 82 8.54 -5.15 11.24
N ALA A 83 9.41 -4.87 12.21
CA ALA A 83 9.42 -3.62 12.97
C ALA A 83 9.75 -2.41 12.08
N SER A 84 10.67 -2.59 11.12
CA SER A 84 11.01 -1.55 10.13
C SER A 84 9.81 -1.26 9.23
N LEU A 85 9.14 -2.30 8.73
CA LEU A 85 7.92 -2.15 7.94
C LEU A 85 6.77 -1.52 8.75
N GLN A 86 6.66 -1.85 10.04
CA GLN A 86 5.69 -1.22 10.94
C GLN A 86 5.93 0.30 11.03
N LYS A 87 7.18 0.73 11.23
CA LYS A 87 7.52 2.16 11.29
C LYS A 87 7.17 2.87 9.98
N ALA A 88 7.45 2.23 8.84
CA ALA A 88 7.11 2.75 7.53
C ALA A 88 5.60 2.93 7.34
N VAL A 89 4.80 1.93 7.75
CA VAL A 89 3.32 2.03 7.72
C VAL A 89 2.81 3.19 8.60
N VAL A 90 3.38 3.38 9.79
CA VAL A 90 2.99 4.49 10.67
C VAL A 90 3.33 5.84 10.03
N ALA A 91 4.53 5.96 9.46
CA ALA A 91 4.95 7.18 8.75
C ALA A 91 4.00 7.50 7.58
N ALA A 92 3.63 6.49 6.78
CA ALA A 92 2.69 6.67 5.67
C ALA A 92 1.31 7.19 6.12
N VAL A 93 0.82 6.79 7.29
CA VAL A 93 -0.44 7.30 7.84
C VAL A 93 -0.31 8.76 8.32
N GLU A 94 0.83 9.13 8.90
CA GLU A 94 1.10 10.52 9.28
C GLU A 94 1.31 11.44 8.07
N ASP A 95 1.91 10.95 6.98
CA ASP A 95 2.01 11.69 5.73
C ASP A 95 0.60 12.00 5.17
N ILE A 96 -0.29 11.00 5.16
CA ILE A 96 -1.69 11.19 4.75
C ILE A 96 -2.40 12.19 5.66
N LYS A 97 -2.15 12.16 6.97
CA LYS A 97 -2.71 13.15 7.90
C LYS A 97 -2.23 14.57 7.56
N ALA A 98 -0.95 14.73 7.22
CA ALA A 98 -0.39 16.01 6.81
C ALA A 98 -1.01 16.50 5.49
N GLU A 99 -1.19 15.61 4.50
CA GLU A 99 -1.91 15.91 3.24
C GLU A 99 -3.34 16.40 3.47
N ARG A 100 -4.00 15.90 4.53
CA ARG A 100 -5.36 16.30 4.94
C ARG A 100 -5.38 17.51 5.89
N GLY A 101 -4.27 18.24 5.99
CA GLY A 101 -4.16 19.45 6.82
C GLY A 101 -4.27 19.18 8.33
N GLY A 102 -3.97 17.95 8.77
CA GLY A 102 -4.09 17.54 10.17
C GLY A 102 -5.52 17.32 10.64
N ASN A 103 -6.51 17.28 9.73
CA ASN A 103 -7.90 17.06 10.10
C ASN A 103 -8.15 15.62 10.55
N LEU A 104 -8.26 15.41 11.87
CA LEU A 104 -8.52 14.09 12.45
C LEU A 104 -9.93 13.54 12.15
N GLN A 105 -10.86 14.39 11.69
CA GLN A 105 -12.21 13.99 11.31
C GLN A 105 -12.34 13.66 9.81
N ASP A 106 -11.29 13.91 9.02
CA ASP A 106 -11.29 13.58 7.60
C ASP A 106 -11.52 12.07 7.38
N GLU A 107 -12.50 11.73 6.54
CA GLU A 107 -12.92 10.36 6.31
C GLU A 107 -11.80 9.52 5.68
N THR A 108 -11.02 10.13 4.77
CA THR A 108 -9.89 9.47 4.12
C THR A 108 -8.80 9.17 5.15
N TYR A 109 -8.42 10.15 5.97
CA TYR A 109 -7.46 9.94 7.06
C TYR A 109 -7.93 8.83 8.00
N ARG A 110 -9.19 8.85 8.45
CA ARG A 110 -9.73 7.83 9.36
C ARG A 110 -9.67 6.43 8.75
N LEU A 111 -9.95 6.31 7.45
CA LEU A 111 -9.86 5.04 6.74
C LEU A 111 -8.42 4.50 6.70
N PHE A 112 -7.45 5.37 6.40
CA PHE A 112 -6.04 5.00 6.40
C PHE A 112 -5.50 4.73 7.81
N LEU A 113 -5.99 5.44 8.82
CA LEU A 113 -5.67 5.17 10.23
C LEU A 113 -6.13 3.78 10.66
N ASP A 114 -7.37 3.40 10.35
CA ASP A 114 -7.87 2.04 10.63
C ASP A 114 -7.11 0.99 9.83
N GLY A 115 -6.86 1.26 8.54
CA GLY A 115 -6.04 0.42 7.68
C GLY A 115 -4.63 0.19 8.24
N GLY A 116 -3.98 1.25 8.72
CA GLY A 116 -2.64 1.22 9.33
C GLY A 116 -2.63 0.39 10.61
N LYS A 117 -3.61 0.58 11.51
CA LYS A 117 -3.74 -0.24 12.72
C LYS A 117 -3.88 -1.73 12.40
N ARG A 118 -4.70 -2.08 11.41
CA ARG A 118 -4.86 -3.47 10.94
C ARG A 118 -3.58 -4.00 10.30
N ALA A 119 -2.86 -3.19 9.53
CA ALA A 119 -1.57 -3.57 8.95
C ALA A 119 -0.53 -3.88 10.05
N VAL A 120 -0.46 -3.06 11.10
CA VAL A 120 0.42 -3.32 12.25
C VAL A 120 0.06 -4.63 12.96
N LYS A 121 -1.23 -4.93 13.17
CA LYS A 121 -1.67 -6.21 13.73
C LYS A 121 -1.19 -7.40 12.89
N LEU A 122 -1.32 -7.32 11.57
CA LEU A 122 -0.81 -8.34 10.64
C LEU A 122 0.71 -8.54 10.75
N LEU A 123 1.48 -7.45 10.91
CA LEU A 123 2.93 -7.51 11.09
C LEU A 123 3.31 -8.15 12.43
N LYS A 124 2.54 -7.90 13.48
CA LYS A 124 2.70 -8.53 14.80
C LYS A 124 2.15 -9.96 14.87
N ARG A 125 1.46 -10.42 13.83
CA ARG A 125 0.73 -11.71 13.79
C ARG A 125 -0.38 -11.80 14.84
N GLU A 126 -0.90 -10.66 15.24
CA GLU A 126 -2.09 -10.55 16.10
C GLU A 126 -3.31 -10.63 15.16
N THR A 127 -4.09 -11.70 15.29
CA THR A 127 -5.29 -11.93 14.45
C THR A 127 -6.55 -11.55 15.21
#